data_AF-X1V141-F1
#
_entry.id   AF-X1V141-F1
#
_cell.length_a   1.000
_cell.length_b   1.000
_cell.length_c   1.000
_cell.angle_alpha   90.00
_cell.angle_beta   90.00
_cell.angle_gamma   90.00
#
_symmetry.space_group_name_H-M   'P 1'
#
loop_
_entity.id
_entity.type
_entity.pdbx_description
1 polymer ?
#
loop_
_entity_poly.entity_id
_entity_poly.type
_entity_poly.pdbx_seq_one_letter_code
_entity_poly.pdbx_strand_id
1 'polypeptide(L)'
;KARLNLLPPNPKVLGLNIMTDNELMSYAFSKRYEIDSVVQFSMSFVDIFLAENERRIMTPSFWKRTVNLVTPDYPLTDFSLTNEQKEELINIGERYTNEFFDE
;
A
#
# COMPACT_ATOMS: atom_id res chain seq x y z
N LYS A 1 -26.68 -4.60 -5.62
CA LYS A 1 -25.91 -4.03 -4.47
C LYS A 1 -24.93 -5.11 -4.00
N ALA A 2 -23.64 -4.97 -4.30
CA ALA A 2 -22.61 -5.85 -3.73
C ALA A 2 -22.52 -5.57 -2.22
N ARG A 3 -22.74 -6.60 -1.39
CA ARG A 3 -22.67 -6.48 0.07
C ARG A 3 -21.21 -6.68 0.51
N LEU A 4 -20.44 -5.60 0.48
CA LEU A 4 -19.11 -5.55 1.09
C LEU A 4 -19.27 -5.65 2.63
N ASN A 5 -18.35 -6.31 3.33
CA ASN A 5 -18.27 -6.44 4.81
C ASN A 5 -19.31 -7.35 5.52
N LEU A 6 -19.76 -8.45 4.90
CA LEU A 6 -20.64 -9.43 5.57
C LEU A 6 -19.92 -10.44 6.48
N LEU A 7 -18.60 -10.57 6.38
CA LEU A 7 -17.83 -11.54 7.15
C LEU A 7 -17.05 -10.82 8.25
N PRO A 8 -17.14 -11.27 9.51
CA PRO A 8 -16.29 -10.74 10.57
C PRO A 8 -14.81 -10.96 10.22
N PRO A 9 -13.91 -10.07 10.64
CA PRO A 9 -12.48 -10.23 10.38
C PRO A 9 -11.99 -11.60 10.87
N ASN A 10 -11.39 -12.41 9.99
CA ASN A 10 -10.81 -13.69 10.40
C ASN A 10 -9.53 -13.42 11.20
N PRO A 11 -9.43 -13.75 12.50
CA PRO A 11 -8.27 -13.44 13.34
C PRO A 11 -6.98 -14.17 12.94
N LYS A 12 -7.05 -15.16 12.05
CA LYS A 12 -5.92 -15.99 11.62
C LYS A 12 -5.23 -15.51 10.34
N VAL A 13 -5.62 -14.35 9.80
CA VAL A 13 -5.10 -13.80 8.55
C VAL A 13 -4.33 -12.51 8.82
N LEU A 14 -3.15 -12.37 8.24
CA LEU A 14 -2.41 -11.12 8.20
C LEU A 14 -2.55 -10.50 6.81
N GLY A 15 -2.79 -9.20 6.76
CA GLY A 15 -2.68 -8.44 5.53
C GLY A 15 -1.22 -8.13 5.23
N LEU A 16 -0.89 -8.02 3.95
CA LEU A 16 0.36 -7.45 3.48
C LEU A 16 0.00 -6.29 2.57
N ASN A 17 0.53 -5.11 2.86
CA ASN A 17 0.42 -3.95 1.99
C ASN A 17 1.82 -3.54 1.57
N ILE A 18 2.06 -3.51 0.26
CA ILE A 18 3.35 -3.11 -0.32
C ILE A 18 3.11 -1.76 -0.98
N MET A 19 3.82 -0.75 -0.52
CA MET A 19 3.71 0.61 -1.02
C MET A 19 5.09 1.20 -1.25
N THR A 20 5.19 2.14 -2.17
CA THR A 20 6.42 2.91 -2.37
C THR A 20 6.52 4.06 -1.37
N ASP A 21 7.73 4.58 -1.14
CA ASP A 21 7.94 5.79 -0.31
C ASP A 21 7.06 6.98 -0.75
N ASN A 22 6.77 7.06 -2.06
CA ASN A 22 5.92 8.10 -2.66
C ASN A 22 4.44 7.95 -2.31
N GLU A 23 4.02 6.73 -1.96
CA GLU A 23 2.67 6.29 -1.65
C GLU A 23 2.47 6.10 -0.15
N LEU A 24 3.37 6.61 0.70
CA LEU A 24 3.24 6.58 2.16
C LEU A 24 1.99 7.35 2.60
N MET A 25 0.85 6.68 2.49
CA MET A 25 -0.47 7.19 2.75
C MET A 25 -0.81 6.74 4.16
N SER A 26 -0.71 7.67 5.12
CA SER A 26 -1.41 7.43 6.38
C SER A 26 -2.91 7.38 6.10
N TYR A 27 -3.66 6.61 6.89
CA TYR A 27 -5.13 6.58 6.83
C TYR A 27 -5.77 7.98 6.76
N ALA A 28 -5.08 9.00 7.30
CA ALA A 28 -5.54 10.38 7.38
C ALA A 28 -5.00 11.33 6.27
N PHE A 29 -4.00 10.95 5.47
CA PHE A 29 -3.40 11.88 4.50
C PHE A 29 -3.73 11.50 3.06
N SER A 30 -4.30 12.43 2.29
CA SER A 30 -4.31 12.38 0.83
C SER A 30 -3.32 13.40 0.29
N LYS A 31 -2.39 12.95 -0.56
CA LYS A 31 -1.47 13.82 -1.28
C LYS A 31 -2.27 14.68 -2.26
N ARG A 32 -2.04 16.00 -2.28
CA ARG A 32 -2.62 16.88 -3.31
C ARG A 32 -1.72 16.85 -4.54
N TYR A 33 -2.26 16.46 -5.67
CA TYR A 33 -1.57 16.53 -6.96
C TYR A 33 -1.72 17.93 -7.55
N GLU A 34 -0.62 18.53 -8.00
CA GLU A 34 -0.65 19.68 -8.89
C GLU A 34 -1.01 19.18 -10.29
N ILE A 35 -2.04 19.77 -10.90
CA ILE A 35 -2.59 19.33 -12.19
C ILE A 35 -2.34 20.41 -13.23
N ASP A 36 -1.32 20.20 -14.05
CA ASP A 36 -0.90 21.14 -15.10
C ASP A 36 -1.29 20.66 -16.51
N SER A 37 -1.85 19.45 -16.63
CA SER A 37 -2.23 18.86 -17.92
C SER A 37 -3.44 17.92 -17.82
N VAL A 38 -4.11 17.71 -18.96
CA VAL A 38 -5.26 16.77 -19.09
C VAL A 38 -4.84 15.31 -18.81
N VAL A 39 -3.60 14.95 -19.17
CA VAL A 39 -3.05 13.62 -18.90
C VAL A 39 -2.85 13.43 -17.39
N GLN A 40 -2.26 14.43 -16.71
CA GLN A 40 -2.14 14.39 -15.24
C GLN A 40 -3.51 14.34 -14.58
N PHE A 41 -4.49 15.13 -15.02
CA PHE A 41 -5.86 15.07 -14.49
C PHE A 41 -6.46 13.66 -14.57
N SER A 42 -6.31 13.01 -15.74
CA SER A 42 -6.83 11.66 -15.96
C SER A 42 -6.17 10.64 -15.03
N MET A 43 -4.84 10.71 -14.86
CA MET A 43 -4.11 9.83 -13.94
C MET A 43 -4.49 10.10 -12.47
N SER A 44 -4.54 11.37 -12.07
CA SER A 44 -4.94 11.75 -10.70
C SER A 44 -6.34 11.25 -10.36
N PHE A 45 -7.28 11.25 -11.31
CA PHE A 45 -8.61 10.69 -11.08
C PHE A 45 -8.57 9.18 -10.81
N VAL A 46 -7.77 8.44 -11.59
CA VAL A 46 -7.58 6.99 -11.39
C VAL A 46 -6.95 6.71 -10.03
N ASP A 47 -5.89 7.42 -9.68
CA ASP A 47 -5.17 7.25 -8.41
C ASP A 47 -6.09 7.52 -7.21
N ILE A 48 -6.83 8.64 -7.24
CA ILE A 48 -7.79 8.99 -6.20
C ILE A 48 -8.90 7.95 -6.11
N PHE A 49 -9.41 7.47 -7.24
CA PHE A 49 -10.45 6.46 -7.25
C PHE A 49 -9.96 5.15 -6.63
N LEU A 50 -8.75 4.69 -6.95
CA LEU A 50 -8.16 3.50 -6.37
C LEU A 50 -7.94 3.67 -4.86
N ALA A 51 -7.35 4.79 -4.44
CA ALA A 51 -7.10 5.09 -3.03
C ALA A 51 -8.40 5.12 -2.19
N GLU A 52 -9.47 5.71 -2.73
CA GLU A 52 -10.77 5.73 -2.03
C GLU A 52 -11.44 4.36 -1.98
N ASN A 53 -11.27 3.52 -3.01
CA ASN A 53 -11.73 2.12 -2.96
C ASN A 53 -10.98 1.31 -1.90
N GLU A 54 -9.66 1.50 -1.81
CA GLU A 54 -8.83 0.84 -0.80
C GLU A 54 -9.26 1.27 0.61
N ARG A 55 -9.38 2.57 0.87
CA ARG A 55 -9.87 3.11 2.17
C ARG A 55 -11.24 2.59 2.56
N ARG A 56 -12.13 2.38 1.59
CA ARG A 56 -13.47 1.84 1.83
C ARG A 56 -13.43 0.38 2.31
N ILE A 57 -12.42 -0.38 1.89
CA ILE A 57 -12.24 -1.79 2.25
C ILE A 57 -11.39 -1.94 3.53
N MET A 58 -10.38 -1.09 3.69
CA MET A 58 -9.49 -1.03 4.85
C MET A 58 -10.16 -0.41 6.07
N THR A 59 -10.97 -1.21 6.75
CA THR A 59 -11.45 -0.85 8.10
C THR A 59 -10.27 -0.70 9.06
N PRO A 60 -10.38 0.10 10.15
CA PRO A 60 -9.31 0.23 11.14
C PRO A 60 -8.83 -1.10 11.73
N SER A 61 -9.72 -2.10 11.82
CA SER A 61 -9.37 -3.44 12.27
C SER A 61 -8.52 -4.22 11.26
N PHE A 62 -8.67 -3.99 9.95
CA PHE A 62 -7.83 -4.60 8.93
C PHE A 62 -6.49 -3.88 8.85
N TRP A 63 -6.48 -2.55 8.97
CA TRP A 63 -5.24 -1.76 9.00
C TRP A 63 -4.29 -2.21 10.11
N LYS A 64 -4.79 -2.36 11.34
CA LYS A 64 -4.00 -2.87 12.50
C LYS A 64 -3.49 -4.30 12.33
N ARG A 65 -3.95 -5.03 11.33
CA ARG A 65 -3.62 -6.45 11.10
C ARG A 65 -2.91 -6.65 9.76
N THR A 66 -2.40 -5.55 9.21
CA THR A 66 -1.71 -5.51 7.93
C THR A 66 -0.29 -5.01 8.17
N VAL A 67 0.69 -5.80 7.74
CA VAL A 67 2.08 -5.35 7.71
C VAL A 67 2.25 -4.41 6.52
N ASN A 68 2.64 -3.17 6.78
CA ASN A 68 2.86 -2.16 5.75
C ASN A 68 4.36 -2.16 5.39
N LEU A 69 4.68 -2.73 4.23
CA LEU A 69 6.02 -2.78 3.67
C LEU A 69 6.23 -1.56 2.79
N VAL A 70 7.18 -0.70 3.17
CA VAL A 70 7.56 0.46 2.35
C VAL A 70 8.82 0.11 1.57
N THR A 71 8.70 0.05 0.24
CA THR A 71 9.79 -0.30 -0.67
C THR A 71 10.26 0.90 -1.50
N PRO A 72 11.50 0.87 -2.02
CA PRO A 72 11.92 1.80 -3.05
C PRO A 72 11.02 1.72 -4.28
N ASP A 73 10.95 2.80 -5.05
CA ASP A 73 10.14 2.91 -6.27
C ASP A 73 10.79 2.17 -7.44
N TYR A 74 10.77 0.83 -7.37
CA TYR A 74 11.22 -0.04 -8.44
C TYR A 74 10.11 -0.27 -9.46
N PRO A 75 10.36 -0.03 -10.77
CA PRO A 75 9.34 -0.26 -11.79
C PRO A 75 8.88 -1.72 -11.78
N LEU A 76 7.57 -1.94 -11.69
CA LEU A 76 6.97 -3.30 -11.74
C LEU A 76 7.29 -4.05 -13.04
N THR A 77 7.62 -3.33 -14.10
CA THR A 77 8.01 -3.88 -15.40
C THR A 77 9.48 -4.27 -15.47
N ASP A 78 10.29 -3.89 -14.49
CA ASP A 78 11.71 -4.25 -14.46
C ASP A 78 11.90 -5.59 -13.75
N PHE A 79 12.08 -6.63 -14.55
CA PHE A 79 12.36 -7.98 -14.06
C PHE A 79 13.86 -8.23 -13.80
N SER A 80 14.71 -7.25 -14.05
CA SER A 80 16.17 -7.36 -13.98
C SER A 80 16.77 -6.73 -12.71
N LEU A 81 16.16 -7.02 -11.55
CA LEU A 81 16.70 -6.58 -10.26
C LEU A 81 18.11 -7.14 -10.02
N THR A 82 19.02 -6.25 -9.64
CA THR A 82 20.36 -6.61 -9.14
C THR A 82 20.25 -7.41 -7.85
N ASN A 83 21.30 -8.15 -7.49
CA ASN A 83 21.32 -8.89 -6.23
C ASN A 83 21.24 -7.95 -5.01
N GLU A 84 21.85 -6.77 -5.10
CA GLU A 84 21.81 -5.74 -4.05
C GLU A 84 20.37 -5.26 -3.81
N GLN A 85 19.62 -4.97 -4.87
CA GLN A 85 18.20 -4.56 -4.76
C GLN A 85 17.31 -5.68 -4.18
N LYS A 86 17.62 -6.94 -4.50
CA LYS A 86 16.89 -8.09 -3.92
C LYS A 86 17.16 -8.21 -2.42
N GLU A 87 18.42 -8.11 -2.01
CA GLU A 87 18.79 -8.13 -0.59
C GLU A 87 18.15 -6.98 0.17
N GLU A 88 18.12 -5.78 -0.42
CA GLU A 88 17.42 -4.63 0.16
C GLU A 88 15.93 -4.92 0.39
N LEU A 89 15.21 -5.44 -0.61
CA LEU A 89 13.79 -5.78 -0.49
C LEU A 89 13.54 -6.85 0.59
N ILE A 90 14.43 -7.84 0.71
CA ILE A 90 14.35 -8.86 1.76
C ILE A 90 14.52 -8.22 3.15
N ASN A 91 15.56 -7.39 3.32
CA ASN A 91 15.83 -6.70 4.57
C ASN A 91 14.67 -5.79 5.00
N ILE A 92 14.03 -5.13 4.03
CA ILE A 92 12.82 -4.32 4.24
C ILE A 92 11.67 -5.21 4.74
N GLY A 93 11.45 -6.36 4.09
CA GLY A 93 10.44 -7.34 4.50
C GLY A 93 10.64 -7.81 5.93
N GLU A 94 11.87 -8.19 6.29
CA GLU A 94 12.21 -8.64 7.64
C GLU A 94 12.02 -7.53 8.67
N ARG A 95 12.53 -6.32 8.39
CA ARG A 95 12.43 -5.16 9.29
C ARG A 95 10.98 -4.84 9.64
N TYR A 96 10.13 -4.60 8.65
CA TYR A 96 8.73 -4.21 8.88
C TYR A 96 7.88 -5.34 9.46
N THR A 97 8.23 -6.60 9.16
CA THR A 97 7.57 -7.74 9.80
C THR A 97 7.91 -7.81 11.29
N ASN A 98 9.17 -7.63 11.65
CA ASN A 98 9.59 -7.62 13.06
C ASN A 98 8.97 -6.44 13.82
N GLU A 99 9.02 -5.23 13.25
CA GLU A 99 8.37 -4.03 13.82
C GLU A 99 6.88 -4.27 14.10
N PHE A 100 6.17 -4.94 13.19
CA PHE A 100 4.75 -5.26 13.38
C PHE A 100 4.47 -6.21 14.54
N PHE A 101 5.38 -7.14 14.86
CA PHE A 101 5.20 -8.09 15.97
C PHE A 101 5.76 -7.59 17.30
N ASP A 102 6.64 -6.58 17.27
CA ASP A 102 7.21 -5.93 18.45
C ASP A 102 6.30 -4.80 19.02
N GLU A 103 5.36 -4.27 18.22
CA GLU A 103 4.28 -3.34 18.63
C GLU A 103 3.11 -4.01 19.38
#